data_AF-A0A4Y4XNJ9-F1
#
_entry.id   AF-A0A4Y4XNJ9-F1
#
_cell.length_a   1.000
_cell.length_b   1.000
_cell.length_c   1.000
_cell.angle_alpha   90.00
_cell.angle_beta   90.00
_cell.angle_gamma   90.00
#
_symmetry.space_group_name_H-M   'P 1'
#
loop_
_entity.id
_entity.type
_entity.pdbx_description
1 polymer ?
#
loop_
_entity_poly.entity_id
_entity_poly.type
_entity_poly.pdbx_seq_one_letter_code
_entity_poly.pdbx_strand_id
1 'polypeptide(L)' 'MFALAIVFFGTMGFKKLSVALFPKIDLPTVVVTTTYPGASAEIIESKVTDKIEEAVMGIDGIKKVTSTSSKNVS' A
#
# COMPACT_ATOMS: atom_id res chain seq x y z
N MET A 1 -40.67 12.41 -29.05
CA MET A 1 -39.50 11.85 -29.76
C MET A 1 -38.20 12.08 -29.00
N PHE A 2 -37.86 13.32 -28.64
CA PHE A 2 -36.65 13.63 -27.84
C PHE A 2 -36.59 12.93 -26.47
N ALA A 3 -37.68 12.91 -25.71
CA ALA A 3 -37.72 12.23 -24.41
C ALA A 3 -37.45 10.72 -24.51
N LEU A 4 -37.92 10.09 -25.59
CA LEU A 4 -37.71 8.66 -25.87
C LEU A 4 -36.23 8.37 -26.17
N ALA A 5 -35.57 9.27 -26.92
CA ALA A 5 -34.13 9.18 -27.17
C ALA A 5 -33.34 9.30 -25.85
N ILE A 6 -33.68 10.25 -24.98
CA ILE A 6 -33.01 10.45 -23.68
C ILE A 6 -33.12 9.20 -22.80
N VAL A 7 -34.30 8.59 -22.73
CA VAL A 7 -34.50 7.34 -21.96
C VAL A 7 -33.69 6.18 -22.54
N PHE A 8 -33.62 6.07 -23.87
CA PHE A 8 -32.86 5.01 -24.53
C PHE A 8 -31.35 5.15 -24.29
N PHE A 9 -30.79 6.35 -24.46
CA PHE A 9 -29.37 6.58 -24.22
C PHE A 9 -29.02 6.50 -22.72
N GLY A 10 -29.91 6.95 -21.82
CA GLY A 10 -29.72 6.85 -20.37
C GLY A 10 -29.70 5.40 -19.88
N THR A 11 -30.61 4.56 -20.36
CA THR A 11 -30.63 3.13 -20.00
C THR A 11 -29.43 2.37 -20.55
N MET A 12 -28.96 2.71 -21.75
CA MET A 12 -27.76 2.11 -22.33
C MET A 12 -26.48 2.54 -21.60
N GLY A 13 -26.38 3.80 -21.16
CA GLY A 13 -25.27 4.29 -20.34
C GLY A 13 -25.23 3.65 -18.95
N PHE A 14 -26.39 3.48 -18.31
CA PHE A 14 -26.49 2.84 -16.99
C PHE A 14 -26.04 1.38 -17.01
N LYS A 15 -26.39 0.61 -18.06
CA LYS A 15 -25.92 -0.77 -18.22
C LYS A 15 -24.43 -0.91 -18.55
N LYS A 16 -23.83 0.12 -19.17
CA LYS A 16 -22.41 0.14 -19.53
C LYS A 16 -21.50 0.60 -18.40
N LEU A 17 -22.05 1.11 -17.30
CA LEU A 17 -21.24 1.56 -16.18
C LEU A 17 -20.65 0.36 -15.46
N SER A 18 -19.37 0.08 -15.73
CA SER A 18 -18.63 -0.97 -15.04
C SER A 18 -18.42 -0.53 -13.59
N VAL A 19 -19.14 -1.15 -12.66
CA VAL A 19 -18.95 -0.92 -11.22
C VAL A 19 -17.65 -1.60 -10.82
N ALA A 20 -16.62 -0.79 -10.54
CA ALA A 20 -15.40 -1.30 -9.93
C ALA A 20 -15.71 -1.64 -8.46
N LEU A 21 -16.13 -2.88 -8.21
CA LEU A 21 -16.44 -3.36 -6.84
C LEU A 21 -15.20 -3.36 -5.94
N PHE A 22 -14.03 -3.51 -6.56
CA PHE A 22 -12.72 -3.26 -5.97
C PHE A 22 -11.98 -2.27 -6.87
N PRO A 23 -12.07 -0.96 -6.64
CA PRO A 23 -11.15 -0.04 -7.29
C PRO A 23 -9.74 -0.48 -6.94
N LYS A 24 -8.82 -0.48 -7.91
CA LYS A 24 -7.41 -0.72 -7.63
C LYS A 24 -6.92 0.45 -6.77
N ILE A 25 -6.95 0.25 -5.46
CA ILE A 25 -6.32 1.15 -4.50
C ILE A 25 -4.85 0.75 -4.54
N ASP A 26 -4.06 1.50 -5.29
CA ASP A 26 -2.61 1.38 -5.22
C ASP A 26 -2.19 1.90 -3.83
N LEU A 27 -2.18 1.00 -2.84
CA LEU A 27 -1.65 1.29 -1.51
C LEU A 27 -0.11 1.39 -1.67
N PRO A 28 0.50 2.58 -1.60
CA PRO A 28 1.93 2.74 -1.83
C PRO A 28 2.70 2.33 -0.56
N THR A 29 2.57 1.06 -0.18
CA THR A 29 3.17 0.48 1.01
C THR A 29 4.37 -0.37 0.58
N VAL A 30 5.55 -0.01 1.07
CA VAL A 30 6.77 -0.79 0.91
C VAL A 30 6.99 -1.58 2.20
N VAL A 31 7.16 -2.90 2.08
CA VAL A 31 7.44 -3.79 3.22
C VAL A 31 8.86 -4.32 3.08
N VAL A 32 9.70 -4.05 4.08
CA VAL A 32 11.08 -4.55 4.14
C VAL A 32 11.16 -5.56 5.28
N THR A 33 11.37 -6.83 4.93
CA THR A 33 11.51 -7.92 5.90
C THR A 33 12.96 -8.36 5.96
N THR A 34 13.60 -8.25 7.13
CA THR A 34 14.95 -8.76 7.34
C THR A 34 14.94 -9.78 8.47
N THR A 35 15.39 -11.00 8.18
CA THR A 35 15.50 -12.08 9.15
C THR A 35 16.94 -12.27 9.57
N TYR A 36 17.24 -12.05 10.85
CA TYR A 36 18.56 -12.28 11.42
C TYR A 36 18.48 -13.30 12.57
N PRO A 37 18.64 -14.60 12.30
CA PRO A 37 18.51 -15.64 13.31
C PRO A 37 19.65 -15.55 14.33
N GLY A 38 19.31 -15.58 15.62
CA GLY A 38 20.29 -15.60 16.72
C GLY A 38 20.75 -14.22 17.24
N ALA A 39 20.32 -13.10 16.66
CA ALA A 39 20.54 -11.78 17.25
C ALA A 39 19.44 -11.42 18.27
N SER A 40 19.83 -10.65 19.30
CA SER A 40 18.86 -9.95 20.14
C SER A 40 18.12 -8.88 19.31
N ALA A 41 16.87 -8.58 19.68
CA ALA A 41 16.08 -7.55 19.01
C ALA A 41 16.81 -6.20 18.95
N GLU A 42 17.55 -5.89 20.01
CA GLU A 42 18.34 -4.67 20.18
C GLU A 42 19.50 -4.55 19.16
N ILE A 43 20.14 -5.68 18.81
CA ILE A 43 21.17 -5.70 17.75
C ILE A 43 20.53 -5.52 16.37
N ILE A 44 19.35 -6.11 16.14
CA ILE A 44 18.63 -5.99 14.86
C ILE A 44 18.16 -4.54 14.66
N GLU A 45 17.64 -3.90 15.69
CA GLU A 45 17.23 -2.51 15.68
C GLU A 45 18.41 -1.60 15.30
N SER A 46 19.49 -1.67 16.08
CA SER A 46 20.68 -0.83 15.90
C SER A 46 21.42 -1.05 14.57
N LYS A 47 21.54 -2.30 14.11
CA LYS A 47 22.40 -2.64 12.95
C LYS A 47 21.65 -2.67 11.63
N VAL A 48 20.35 -2.97 11.67
CA VAL A 48 19.55 -3.23 10.47
C VAL A 48 18.45 -2.19 10.34
N THR A 49 17.59 -2.04 11.35
CA THR A 49 16.46 -1.10 11.29
C THR A 49 16.95 0.34 11.13
N ASP A 50 17.89 0.80 11.95
CA ASP A 50 18.42 2.17 11.88
C ASP A 50 19.03 2.49 10.51
N LYS A 51 19.75 1.54 9.91
CA LYS A 51 20.38 1.72 8.59
C LYS A 51 19.37 1.75 7.46
N ILE A 52 18.30 0.96 7.56
CA ILE A 52 17.20 0.98 6.59
C ILE A 52 16.43 2.29 6.73
N GLU A 53 16.15 2.75 7.94
CA GLU A 53 15.47 4.04 8.17
C GLU A 53 16.28 5.22 7.64
N GLU A 54 17.59 5.27 7.91
CA GLU A 54 18.48 6.32 7.40
C GLU A 54 18.48 6.37 5.86
N ALA A 55 18.49 5.21 5.20
CA ALA A 55 18.44 5.12 3.74
C ALA A 55 17.06 5.50 3.16
N VAL A 56 15.98 5.18 3.86
CA VAL A 56 14.60 5.45 3.44
C VAL A 56 14.18 6.90 3.71
N MET A 57 14.70 7.52 4.78
CA MET A 57 14.49 8.95 5.09
C MET A 57 15.06 9.89 4.02
N GLY A 58 16.05 9.46 3.24
CA GLY A 58 16.60 10.23 2.12
C GLY A 58 15.72 10.25 0.87
N ILE A 59 14.61 9.51 0.84
CA ILE A 59 13.73 9.38 -0.32
C ILE A 59 12.61 10.42 -0.22
N ASP A 60 12.63 11.41 -1.11
CA ASP A 60 11.62 12.45 -1.17
C ASP A 60 10.26 11.86 -1.63
N GLY A 61 9.22 12.00 -0.80
CA GLY A 61 7.86 11.47 -1.07
C GLY A 61 7.33 10.41 -0.10
N ILE A 62 8.10 9.99 0.90
CA ILE A 62 7.63 9.02 1.91
C ILE A 62 6.86 9.73 3.02
N LYS A 63 5.53 9.57 3.04
CA LYS A 63 4.64 10.20 4.04
C LYS A 63 4.66 9.56 5.42
N LYS A 64 4.99 8.27 5.53
CA LYS A 64 5.02 7.54 6.80
C LYS A 64 5.92 6.31 6.70
N VAL A 65 6.92 6.24 7.56
CA VAL A 65 7.74 5.04 7.81
C VAL A 65 7.29 4.46 9.14
N THR A 66 6.94 3.18 9.16
CA THR A 66 6.63 2.44 10.39
C THR A 66 7.51 1.19 10.42
N SER A 67 8.41 1.13 11.40
CA SER A 67 9.29 -0.03 11.62
C SER A 67 8.78 -0.84 12.80
N THR A 68 8.77 -2.16 12.68
CA THR A 68 8.45 -3.06 13.80
C THR A 68 9.45 -4.20 13.80
N SER A 69 10.35 -4.17 14.77
CA SER A 69 11.34 -5.22 15.00
C SER A 69 10.86 -6.12 16.12
N SER A 70 10.63 -7.41 15.84
CA SER A 70 10.24 -8.38 16.86
C SER A 70 11.17 -9.59 16.81
N LYS A 71 11.61 -10.04 17.98
CA LYS A 71 12.32 -11.31 18.12
C LYS A 71 11.30 -12.41 17.79
N ASN A 72 11.54 -13.09 16.67
CA ASN A 72 10.93 -14.34 16.21
C ASN A 72 9.70 -14.77 17.05
N VAL A 73 8.49 -14.57 16.51
CA VAL A 73 7.35 -15.33 17.01
C VAL A 73 7.63 -16.80 16.73
N SER A 74 7.54 -17.60 17.79
CA SER A 74 7.71 -19.06 17.75
C SER A 74 6.97 -19.73 16.62
#